data_AF-A0A8M1KGF5-F1
#
_entry.id   AF-A0A8M1KGF5-F1
#
_cell.length_a   1.000
_cell.length_b   1.000
_cell.length_c   1.000
_cell.angle_alpha   90.00
_cell.angle_beta   90.00
_cell.angle_gamma   90.00
#
_symmetry.space_group_name_H-M   'P 1'
#
loop_
_entity.id
_entity.type
_entity.pdbx_description
1 polymer ?
#
loop_
_entity_poly.entity_id
_entity_poly.type
_entity_poly.pdbx_seq_one_letter_code
_entity_poly.pdbx_strand_id
1 'polypeptide(L)'
;MTSYFDEHNCEPTIPEEQYRQNALLELARSLMQGLDIDSGTFDIDSSDWDQRLPPAASKTVVQSLPVVIISPEQADKGLKCPVCLLEFEELESAREMPCKHLFHSGCILPWLGKTNSCPLCRFELPTDNPDYEEFKKDKERRKQREHRLEDLHGAMYT
;
A
#
# COMPACT_ATOMS: atom_id res chain seq x y z
N MET A 1 17.08 -21.95 -31.15
CA MET A 1 16.44 -20.76 -30.56
C MET A 1 17.54 -19.97 -29.91
N THR A 2 17.99 -18.90 -30.57
CA THR A 2 18.99 -17.97 -30.04
C THR A 2 18.35 -17.21 -28.88
N SER A 3 19.11 -16.87 -27.83
CA SER A 3 18.51 -16.18 -26.68
C SER A 3 18.17 -14.73 -27.07
N TYR A 4 17.15 -14.16 -26.44
CA TYR A 4 16.79 -12.73 -26.58
C TYR A 4 18.00 -11.79 -26.41
N PHE A 5 18.99 -12.20 -25.62
CA PHE A 5 20.22 -11.43 -25.40
C PHE A 5 21.20 -11.48 -26.57
N ASP A 6 21.20 -12.57 -27.35
CA ASP A 6 22.04 -12.72 -28.54
C ASP A 6 21.49 -11.92 -29.74
N GLU A 7 20.17 -11.72 -29.81
CA GLU A 7 19.52 -10.93 -30.88
C GLU A 7 19.80 -9.42 -30.77
N HIS A 8 20.24 -8.96 -29.60
CA HIS A 8 20.46 -7.55 -29.29
C HIS A 8 21.92 -7.17 -29.01
N ASN A 9 22.89 -8.06 -29.28
CA ASN A 9 24.33 -7.80 -29.06
C ASN A 9 24.66 -7.25 -27.65
N CYS A 10 23.97 -7.75 -26.63
CA CYS A 10 24.20 -7.29 -25.26
C CYS A 10 25.41 -8.03 -24.66
N GLU A 11 26.62 -7.51 -24.88
CA GLU A 11 27.83 -8.05 -24.24
C GLU A 11 27.99 -7.52 -22.79
N PRO A 12 28.42 -8.36 -21.84
CA PRO A 12 28.77 -7.89 -20.50
C PRO A 12 30.01 -6.99 -20.57
N THR A 13 29.84 -5.73 -20.20
CA THR A 13 30.91 -4.72 -20.14
C THR A 13 32.05 -5.16 -19.21
N ILE A 14 33.29 -4.93 -19.65
CA ILE A 14 34.54 -5.31 -18.97
C ILE A 14 34.62 -4.60 -17.59
N PRO A 15 35.20 -5.23 -16.53
CA PRO A 15 35.11 -4.73 -15.15
C PRO A 15 35.57 -3.28 -14.89
N GLU A 16 36.52 -2.74 -15.67
CA GLU A 16 36.96 -1.34 -15.50
C GLU A 16 35.96 -0.30 -16.02
N GLU A 17 35.15 -0.63 -17.02
CA GLU A 17 34.20 0.29 -17.63
C GLU A 17 32.93 0.43 -16.78
N GLN A 18 32.55 -0.66 -16.10
CA GLN A 18 31.54 -0.66 -15.03
C GLN A 18 31.90 0.27 -13.88
N TYR A 19 33.17 0.34 -13.47
CA TYR A 19 33.62 1.23 -12.40
C TYR A 19 33.41 2.72 -12.77
N ARG A 20 33.59 3.09 -14.04
CA ARG A 20 33.41 4.48 -14.53
C ARG A 20 31.95 4.86 -14.73
N GLN A 21 31.10 3.94 -15.19
CA GLN A 21 29.65 4.14 -15.23
C GLN A 21 29.06 4.27 -13.81
N ASN A 22 29.56 3.47 -12.87
CA ASN A 22 29.18 3.57 -11.47
C ASN A 22 29.67 4.88 -10.85
N ALA A 23 30.80 5.45 -11.26
CA ALA A 23 31.27 6.74 -10.76
C ALA A 23 30.35 7.90 -11.16
N LEU A 24 29.79 7.88 -12.38
CA LEU A 24 28.79 8.88 -12.82
C LEU A 24 27.45 8.71 -12.10
N LEU A 25 27.03 7.46 -11.86
CA LEU A 25 25.82 7.16 -11.08
C LEU A 25 26.00 7.49 -9.60
N GLU A 26 27.19 7.29 -9.04
CA GLU A 26 27.54 7.69 -7.68
C GLU A 26 27.69 9.21 -7.56
N LEU A 27 28.24 9.89 -8.56
CA LEU A 27 28.22 11.35 -8.64
C LEU A 27 26.79 11.88 -8.76
N ALA A 28 25.93 11.27 -9.58
CA ALA A 28 24.52 11.63 -9.67
C ALA A 28 23.77 11.36 -8.35
N ARG A 29 24.03 10.22 -7.70
CA ARG A 29 23.49 9.88 -6.38
C ARG A 29 24.00 10.85 -5.31
N SER A 30 25.26 11.25 -5.37
CA SER A 30 25.88 12.19 -4.44
C SER A 30 25.47 13.64 -4.70
N LEU A 31 25.14 14.01 -5.95
CA LEU A 31 24.53 15.30 -6.31
C LEU A 31 23.04 15.34 -5.93
N MET A 32 22.32 14.22 -6.02
CA MET A 32 20.95 14.06 -5.54
C MET A 32 20.86 13.98 -4.01
N GLN A 33 21.90 13.44 -3.34
CA GLN A 33 22.03 13.38 -1.87
C GLN A 33 22.70 14.64 -1.28
N GLY A 34 23.41 15.42 -2.10
CA GLY A 34 24.18 16.60 -1.70
C GLY A 34 23.34 17.87 -1.58
N LEU A 35 22.02 17.79 -1.72
CA LEU A 35 21.09 18.88 -1.49
C LEU A 35 20.17 18.69 -0.28
N ASP A 36 20.41 17.69 0.59
CA ASP A 36 19.66 17.52 1.86
C ASP A 36 20.54 17.02 3.02
N ILE A 37 21.72 17.60 3.21
CA ILE A 37 22.54 17.36 4.42
C ILE A 37 23.04 18.68 5.01
N ASP A 38 22.10 19.51 5.44
CA ASP A 38 22.22 20.27 6.70
C ASP A 38 20.83 20.78 7.13
N SER A 39 20.11 19.98 7.92
CA SER A 39 19.04 20.47 8.81
C SER A 39 18.62 19.35 9.75
N GLY A 40 19.11 19.41 10.99
CA GLY A 40 18.43 18.73 12.09
C GLY A 40 16.96 19.10 12.09
N THR A 41 16.07 18.14 12.35
CA THR A 41 14.64 18.41 12.59
C THR A 41 14.06 19.44 11.62
N PHE A 42 14.18 19.21 10.31
CA PHE A 42 13.34 19.94 9.37
C PHE A 42 11.94 19.37 9.60
N ASP A 43 11.03 20.20 10.10
CA ASP A 43 9.62 19.84 10.25
C ASP A 43 9.16 19.27 8.91
N ILE A 44 9.04 17.93 8.80
CA ILE A 44 8.21 17.33 7.77
C ILE A 44 6.86 17.97 8.03
N ASP A 45 6.52 18.95 7.19
CA ASP A 45 5.27 19.69 7.31
C ASP A 45 4.18 18.70 7.66
N SER A 46 3.62 18.85 8.85
CA SER A 46 2.76 17.83 9.47
C SER A 46 1.50 17.57 8.63
N SER A 47 1.27 18.42 7.64
CA SER A 47 0.18 18.40 6.67
C SER A 47 0.30 17.35 5.57
N ASP A 48 1.50 16.92 5.18
CA ASP A 48 1.64 16.11 3.96
C ASP A 48 1.44 14.61 4.20
N TRP A 49 0.18 14.26 4.47
CA TRP A 49 -0.27 12.89 4.61
C TRP A 49 -0.22 12.09 3.30
N ASP A 50 -0.03 12.72 2.14
CA ASP A 50 0.08 12.00 0.86
C ASP A 50 1.40 11.21 0.74
N GLN A 51 2.43 11.61 1.50
CA GLN A 51 3.72 10.92 1.55
C GLN A 51 3.87 9.96 2.73
N ARG A 52 2.90 9.95 3.66
CA ARG A 52 2.93 9.13 4.88
C ARG A 52 2.14 7.84 4.70
N LEU A 53 2.58 6.78 5.37
CA LEU A 53 1.75 5.59 5.54
C LEU A 53 0.54 5.93 6.40
N PRO A 54 -0.66 5.44 6.06
CA PRO A 54 -1.84 5.68 6.87
C PRO A 54 -1.66 5.03 8.25
N PRO A 55 -2.17 5.65 9.32
CA PRO A 55 -1.97 5.18 10.68
C PRO A 55 -2.70 3.85 10.92
N ALA A 56 -2.46 3.27 12.09
CA ALA A 56 -3.14 2.06 12.52
C ALA A 56 -4.67 2.25 12.59
N ALA A 57 -5.41 1.16 12.35
CA ALA A 57 -6.86 1.16 12.55
C ALA A 57 -7.22 1.38 14.03
N SER A 58 -8.41 1.91 14.27
CA SER A 58 -8.92 2.07 15.63
C SER A 58 -8.99 0.72 16.33
N LYS A 59 -8.45 0.65 17.55
CA LYS A 59 -8.41 -0.60 18.32
C LYS A 59 -9.81 -1.17 18.56
N THR A 60 -10.78 -0.29 18.77
CA THR A 60 -12.19 -0.66 18.97
C THR A 60 -12.79 -1.31 17.73
N VAL A 61 -12.55 -0.70 16.56
CA VAL A 61 -13.02 -1.22 15.27
C VAL A 61 -12.39 -2.58 14.99
N VAL A 62 -11.07 -2.70 15.16
CA VAL A 62 -10.35 -3.96 14.94
C VAL A 62 -10.89 -5.08 15.84
N GLN A 63 -11.15 -4.80 17.13
CA GLN A 63 -11.70 -5.77 18.06
C GLN A 63 -13.13 -6.20 17.67
N SER A 64 -13.95 -5.27 17.17
CA SER A 64 -15.33 -5.52 16.75
C SER A 64 -15.49 -6.24 15.41
N LEU A 65 -14.38 -6.48 14.67
CA LEU A 65 -14.44 -7.19 13.40
C LEU A 65 -15.08 -8.58 13.58
N PRO A 66 -16.05 -8.95 12.71
CA PRO A 66 -16.69 -10.25 12.76
C PRO A 66 -15.68 -11.39 12.70
N VAL A 67 -15.83 -12.33 13.64
CA VAL A 67 -15.13 -13.61 13.60
C VAL A 67 -16.04 -14.61 12.91
N VAL A 68 -15.58 -15.18 11.81
CA VAL A 68 -16.29 -16.16 11.00
C VAL A 68 -15.58 -17.50 11.16
N ILE A 69 -16.36 -18.56 11.38
CA ILE A 69 -15.85 -19.92 11.39
C ILE A 69 -15.92 -20.46 9.97
N ILE A 70 -14.81 -20.97 9.46
CA ILE A 70 -14.73 -21.53 8.11
C ILE A 70 -15.53 -22.82 8.05
N SER A 71 -16.50 -22.87 7.13
CA SER A 71 -17.30 -24.07 6.86
C SER A 71 -16.51 -25.11 6.06
N PRO A 72 -16.83 -26.41 6.18
CA PRO A 72 -16.16 -27.47 5.41
C PRO A 72 -16.21 -27.21 3.90
N GLU A 73 -17.33 -26.70 3.37
CA GLU A 73 -17.45 -26.36 1.95
C GLU A 73 -16.48 -25.26 1.50
N GLN A 74 -16.13 -24.33 2.39
CA GLN A 74 -15.16 -23.27 2.10
C GLN A 74 -13.73 -23.79 2.17
N ALA A 75 -13.44 -24.69 3.11
CA ALA A 75 -12.16 -25.39 3.19
C ALA A 75 -11.94 -26.27 1.94
N ASP A 76 -12.95 -27.03 1.52
CA ASP A 76 -12.92 -27.89 0.32
C ASP A 76 -12.71 -27.09 -0.98
N LYS A 77 -13.20 -25.84 -1.02
CA LYS A 77 -12.96 -24.92 -2.15
C LYS A 77 -11.54 -24.34 -2.16
N GLY A 78 -10.70 -24.68 -1.19
CA GLY A 78 -9.33 -24.19 -1.09
C GLY A 78 -9.26 -22.69 -0.81
N LEU A 79 -10.14 -22.17 0.05
CA LEU A 79 -10.08 -20.78 0.48
C LEU A 79 -8.73 -20.50 1.16
N LYS A 80 -8.03 -19.43 0.74
CA LYS A 80 -6.68 -19.08 1.23
C LYS A 80 -6.64 -17.72 1.89
N CYS A 81 -5.82 -17.61 2.93
CA CYS A 81 -5.51 -16.31 3.51
C CYS A 81 -4.52 -15.57 2.62
N PRO A 82 -4.84 -14.37 2.11
CA PRO A 82 -3.96 -13.62 1.20
C PRO A 82 -2.65 -13.14 1.82
N VAL A 83 -2.53 -13.16 3.15
CA VAL A 83 -1.36 -12.64 3.88
C VAL A 83 -0.30 -13.73 4.06
N CYS A 84 -0.68 -14.93 4.52
CA CYS A 84 0.24 -16.05 4.69
C CYS A 84 0.23 -17.03 3.51
N LEU A 85 -0.71 -16.89 2.58
CA LEU A 85 -0.92 -17.75 1.42
C LEU A 85 -1.26 -19.22 1.76
N LEU A 86 -1.63 -19.49 3.02
CA LEU A 86 -2.07 -20.81 3.48
C LEU A 86 -3.59 -20.97 3.33
N GLU A 87 -4.01 -22.21 3.12
CA GLU A 87 -5.42 -22.62 3.10
C GLU A 87 -6.00 -22.55 4.52
N PHE A 88 -7.28 -22.18 4.61
CA PHE A 88 -8.01 -22.25 5.87
C PHE A 88 -8.42 -23.69 6.17
N GLU A 89 -8.32 -24.08 7.44
CA GLU A 89 -8.80 -25.38 7.91
C GLU A 89 -10.31 -25.33 8.26
N GLU A 90 -10.96 -26.50 8.24
CA GLU A 90 -12.33 -26.62 8.72
C GLU A 90 -12.42 -26.20 10.19
N LEU A 91 -13.48 -25.46 10.55
CA LEU A 91 -13.72 -24.89 11.88
C LEU A 91 -12.67 -23.87 12.35
N GLU A 92 -11.76 -23.45 11.47
CA GLU A 92 -10.79 -22.41 11.80
C GLU A 92 -11.46 -21.03 11.91
N SER A 93 -10.97 -20.20 12.86
CA SER A 93 -11.48 -18.85 13.05
C SER A 93 -10.77 -17.84 12.13
N ALA A 94 -11.54 -17.26 11.20
CA ALA A 94 -11.12 -16.15 10.37
C ALA A 94 -11.75 -14.83 10.84
N ARG A 95 -11.12 -13.71 10.51
CA ARG A 95 -11.71 -12.37 10.64
C ARG A 95 -12.15 -11.87 9.28
N GLU A 96 -13.38 -11.36 9.24
CA GLU A 96 -13.98 -10.75 8.06
C GLU A 96 -13.85 -9.23 8.13
N MET A 97 -13.27 -8.64 7.09
CA MET A 97 -13.24 -7.18 6.92
C MET A 97 -14.60 -6.66 6.42
N PRO A 98 -14.96 -5.37 6.60
CA PRO A 98 -16.20 -4.80 6.06
C PRO A 98 -16.33 -4.91 4.54
N CYS A 99 -15.20 -5.00 3.83
CA CYS A 99 -15.11 -5.27 2.40
C CYS A 99 -15.26 -6.77 2.02
N LYS A 100 -15.66 -7.63 2.95
CA LYS A 100 -15.91 -9.09 2.77
C LYS A 100 -14.68 -9.97 2.53
N HIS A 101 -13.48 -9.43 2.68
CA HIS A 101 -12.25 -10.22 2.63
C HIS A 101 -11.95 -10.92 3.96
N LEU A 102 -11.52 -12.18 3.88
CA LEU A 102 -11.25 -13.07 5.01
C LEU A 102 -9.74 -13.25 5.24
N PHE A 103 -9.35 -13.26 6.51
CA PHE A 103 -7.96 -13.44 6.93
C PHE A 103 -7.88 -14.24 8.23
N HIS A 104 -6.78 -14.95 8.48
CA HIS A 104 -6.53 -15.49 9.82
C HIS A 104 -6.43 -14.35 10.83
N SER A 105 -6.96 -14.56 12.03
CA SER A 105 -6.85 -13.59 13.14
C SER A 105 -5.40 -13.22 13.40
N GLY A 106 -4.49 -14.19 13.38
CA GLY A 106 -3.04 -13.97 13.58
C GLY A 106 -2.37 -13.18 12.44
N CYS A 107 -2.95 -13.16 11.25
CA CYS A 107 -2.40 -12.44 10.11
C CYS A 107 -2.92 -10.99 10.02
N ILE A 108 -4.22 -10.78 10.24
CA ILE A 108 -4.82 -9.45 10.03
C ILE A 108 -4.60 -8.50 11.20
N LEU A 109 -4.54 -9.00 12.44
CA LEU A 109 -4.40 -8.13 13.61
C LEU A 109 -3.05 -7.37 13.64
N PRO A 110 -1.89 -8.00 13.36
CA PRO A 110 -0.63 -7.26 13.27
C PRO A 110 -0.60 -6.26 12.11
N TRP A 111 -1.28 -6.57 11.00
CA TRP A 111 -1.39 -5.67 9.86
C TRP A 111 -2.19 -4.41 10.23
N LEU A 112 -3.35 -4.60 10.85
CA LEU A 112 -4.23 -3.50 11.28
C LEU A 112 -3.64 -2.66 12.43
N GLY A 113 -2.68 -3.22 13.18
CA GLY A 113 -1.88 -2.50 14.15
C GLY A 113 -0.83 -1.57 13.54
N LYS A 114 -0.55 -1.67 12.23
CA LYS A 114 0.42 -0.82 11.51
C LYS A 114 -0.25 0.13 10.52
N THR A 115 -1.30 -0.34 9.83
CA THR A 115 -2.05 0.43 8.84
C THR A 115 -3.54 0.19 9.01
N ASN A 116 -4.39 1.06 8.50
CA ASN A 116 -5.85 0.90 8.61
C ASN A 116 -6.50 0.24 7.39
N SER A 117 -5.73 -0.28 6.43
CA SER A 117 -6.25 -0.69 5.12
C SER A 117 -6.29 -2.21 4.95
N CYS A 118 -7.27 -2.69 4.18
CA CYS A 118 -7.34 -4.09 3.77
C CYS A 118 -6.17 -4.45 2.83
N PRO A 119 -5.41 -5.54 3.11
CA PRO A 119 -4.29 -5.97 2.25
C PRO A 119 -4.68 -6.25 0.79
N LEU A 120 -5.94 -6.63 0.53
CA LEU A 120 -6.40 -7.01 -0.82
C LEU A 120 -6.94 -5.83 -1.64
N CYS A 121 -7.84 -5.03 -1.06
CA CYS A 121 -8.58 -4.01 -1.81
C CYS A 121 -8.33 -2.59 -1.32
N ARG A 122 -7.46 -2.41 -0.32
CA ARG A 122 -7.14 -1.11 0.29
C ARG A 122 -8.33 -0.39 0.93
N PHE A 123 -9.45 -1.09 1.18
CA PHE A 123 -10.56 -0.54 1.96
C PHE A 123 -10.05 -0.11 3.34
N GLU A 124 -10.26 1.15 3.69
CA GLU A 124 -9.75 1.76 4.92
C GLU A 124 -10.77 1.70 6.06
N LEU A 125 -10.32 1.23 7.22
CA LEU A 125 -11.03 1.33 8.48
C LEU A 125 -10.83 2.71 9.13
N PRO A 126 -11.76 3.14 10.00
CA PRO A 126 -11.54 4.29 10.86
C PRO A 126 -10.32 4.12 11.77
N THR A 127 -9.68 5.23 12.10
CA THR A 127 -8.46 5.32 12.92
C THR A 127 -8.72 6.12 14.20
N ASP A 128 -7.85 5.95 15.20
CA ASP A 128 -7.91 6.75 16.44
C ASP A 128 -7.19 8.11 16.30
N ASN A 129 -6.65 8.43 15.12
CA ASN A 129 -5.92 9.68 14.85
C ASN A 129 -6.87 10.73 14.22
N PRO A 130 -7.25 11.79 14.96
CA PRO A 130 -8.21 12.77 14.46
C PRO A 130 -7.68 13.56 13.26
N ASP A 131 -6.38 13.88 13.22
CA ASP A 131 -5.75 14.65 12.15
C ASP A 131 -5.82 13.88 10.82
N TYR A 132 -5.59 12.57 10.86
CA TYR A 132 -5.69 11.70 9.69
C TYR A 132 -7.15 11.56 9.20
N GLU A 133 -8.12 11.43 10.11
CA GLU A 133 -9.55 11.38 9.74
C GLU A 133 -10.02 12.70 9.13
N GLU A 134 -9.52 13.85 9.60
CA GLU A 134 -9.80 15.14 9.00
C GLU A 134 -9.17 15.26 7.61
N PHE A 135 -7.90 14.89 7.47
CA PHE A 135 -7.20 14.84 6.18
C PHE A 135 -7.97 13.97 5.17
N LYS A 136 -8.42 12.78 5.58
CA LYS A 136 -9.20 11.87 4.74
C LYS A 136 -10.49 12.52 4.24
N LYS A 137 -11.22 13.21 5.13
CA LYS A 137 -12.44 13.95 4.76
C LYS A 137 -12.12 15.10 3.79
N ASP A 138 -11.02 15.82 4.01
CA ASP A 138 -10.62 16.91 3.12
C ASP A 138 -10.23 16.42 1.73
N LYS A 139 -9.46 15.33 1.65
CA LYS A 139 -9.10 14.67 0.40
C LYS A 139 -10.33 14.25 -0.39
N GLU A 140 -11.34 13.69 0.28
CA GLU A 140 -12.60 13.30 -0.35
C GLU A 140 -13.39 14.52 -0.88
N ARG A 141 -13.47 15.61 -0.10
CA ARG A 141 -14.10 16.86 -0.57
C ARG A 141 -13.42 17.43 -1.82
N ARG A 142 -12.08 17.38 -1.88
CA ARG A 142 -11.31 17.82 -3.05
C ARG A 142 -11.65 16.99 -4.29
N LYS A 143 -11.68 15.66 -4.18
CA LYS A 143 -12.08 14.75 -5.27
C LYS A 143 -13.50 15.02 -5.77
N GLN A 144 -14.44 15.25 -4.86
CA GLN A 144 -15.83 15.58 -5.23
C GLN A 144 -15.92 16.92 -5.97
N ARG A 145 -15.14 17.92 -5.57
CA ARG A 145 -15.06 19.21 -6.27
C ARG A 145 -14.48 19.04 -7.67
N GLU A 146 -13.43 18.23 -7.81
CA GLU A 146 -12.81 17.93 -9.11
C GLU A 146 -13.78 17.19 -10.05
N HIS A 147 -14.40 16.10 -9.59
CA HIS A 147 -15.43 15.40 -10.35
C HIS A 147 -16.56 16.34 -10.80
N ARG A 148 -17.04 17.21 -9.91
CA ARG A 148 -18.06 18.20 -10.25
C ARG A 148 -17.59 19.19 -11.32
N LEU A 149 -16.32 19.58 -11.31
CA LEU A 149 -15.76 20.45 -12.35
C LEU A 149 -15.64 19.71 -13.69
N GLU A 150 -15.22 18.45 -13.67
CA GLU A 150 -15.16 17.59 -14.85
C GLU A 150 -16.54 17.38 -15.48
N ASP A 151 -17.56 17.10 -14.67
CA ASP A 151 -18.95 16.97 -15.13
C ASP A 151 -19.43 18.26 -15.83
N LEU A 152 -19.12 19.42 -15.24
CA LEU A 152 -19.47 20.73 -15.82
C LEU A 152 -18.73 20.99 -17.13
N HIS A 153 -17.45 20.61 -17.22
CA HIS A 153 -16.70 20.69 -18.47
C HIS A 153 -17.32 19.76 -19.53
N GLY A 154 -17.64 18.51 -19.18
CA GLY A 154 -18.24 17.54 -20.10
C GLY A 154 -19.59 18.01 -20.66
N ALA A 155 -20.45 18.58 -19.81
CA ALA A 155 -21.76 19.11 -20.22
C ALA A 155 -21.67 20.34 -21.14
N MET A 156 -20.52 21.03 -21.18
CA MET A 156 -20.31 22.19 -22.06
C MET A 156 -19.96 21.77 -23.50
N TYR A 157 -19.49 20.54 -23.70
CA TYR A 157 -19.04 19.99 -24.99
C TYR A 157 -19.98 18.93 -25.59
N THR A 158 -21.17 18.74 -25.01
CA THR A 158 -22.26 17.89 -25.51
C THR A 158 -23.46 18.73 -25.93
#